data_AF-A0A8H3VRQ4-F1
#
_entry.id   AF-A0A8H3VRQ4-F1
#
_cell.length_a   1.000
_cell.length_b   1.000
_cell.length_c   1.000
_cell.angle_alpha   90.00
_cell.angle_beta   90.00
_cell.angle_gamma   90.00
#
_symmetry.space_group_name_H-M   'P 1'
#
loop_
_entity.id
_entity.type
_entity.pdbx_description
1 polymer ?
#
loop_
_entity_poly.entity_id
_entity_poly.type
_entity_poly.pdbx_seq_one_letter_code
_entity_poly.pdbx_strand_id
1 'polypeptide(L)'
;MLSNLINLVPMALFGGAMAAPSPIDPAVVRVCYATETPSQLCYTAPENIPQDVLVEDVQFIASYLRSYGAQIRTGRLFNMAAADAPDCGEWLVYAHGTAQAFAKHINNTVNSSVLFADIATTIDGGVGASEAQIAASLLGCGTDGGSLGVLVNTANPTYSGSTYPAGYVTDGIIIKIVASGAAIDLTNAFALPPFIFFVTSLFLSSDLGTPERIKLGLTLSVHEMATNSFLLGLLAGILLLLSSINVAHADLVITDVFTVQTGGDSTGGCDARLDPLLDDWLTESLFSLTAAIDAVDAYDRRFEVRYAMLAFFSFEIQDTIGTQQENPTRYRTWEKIRQNMAEVKNLLEHDTVLPGGGDFKFPKERFWLHCHSTFLTEQSSTSPALDYEGKEMKKDDNPVTIQELDAYQKAIEKEPNVKPWWSGVNTNQNGYYFSEDGRNYCQSDHLGTTASIKLLKTEGGQAVTKPEIASVILCPYAFDNTRNPDNYRDANAKLKKDVRLEDVLPKSTTLVHEAFHAVHGDKFLAGSDEKYGIIECLTMSAENQQKNPENYVFFIAYMNHRYGKVDAGEENEPWAINKLWEMGVGSKKDRFGAAREVTFINDDD
;
A
#
# COMPACT_ATOMS: atom_id res chain seq x y z
N MET A 1 -70.40 -19.17 23.26
CA MET A 1 -70.19 -18.09 24.25
C MET A 1 -68.73 -18.16 24.67
N LEU A 2 -68.06 -16.99 24.73
CA LEU A 2 -67.06 -16.53 25.72
C LEU A 2 -66.37 -17.57 26.62
N SER A 3 -65.09 -17.50 27.05
CA SER A 3 -63.98 -16.51 26.96
C SER A 3 -62.77 -17.12 27.75
N ASN A 4 -61.50 -16.66 27.78
CA ASN A 4 -60.71 -15.57 27.16
C ASN A 4 -59.18 -15.92 27.35
N LEU A 5 -58.27 -14.93 27.20
CA LEU A 5 -56.89 -14.87 27.74
C LEU A 5 -55.78 -15.65 27.02
N ILE A 6 -55.34 -15.08 25.90
CA ILE A 6 -53.91 -15.04 25.52
C ILE A 6 -53.46 -13.58 25.69
N ASN A 7 -52.32 -13.36 26.36
CA ASN A 7 -51.75 -12.01 26.53
C ASN A 7 -51.08 -11.56 25.23
N LEU A 8 -51.51 -10.41 24.69
CA LEU A 8 -50.83 -9.70 23.62
C LEU A 8 -50.04 -8.53 24.19
N VAL A 9 -48.73 -8.50 23.95
CA VAL A 9 -47.87 -7.33 24.18
C VAL A 9 -47.85 -6.52 22.87
N PRO A 10 -48.20 -5.22 22.88
CA PRO A 10 -48.07 -4.39 21.69
C PRO A 10 -46.61 -3.96 21.52
N MET A 11 -45.91 -4.55 20.55
CA MET A 11 -44.62 -4.04 20.11
C MET A 11 -44.86 -2.80 19.25
N ALA A 12 -44.51 -1.62 19.77
CA ALA A 12 -44.68 -0.36 19.06
C ALA A 12 -43.68 -0.26 17.91
N LEU A 13 -44.13 -0.56 16.69
CA LEU A 13 -43.41 -0.27 15.46
C LEU A 13 -43.36 1.25 15.25
N PHE A 14 -42.24 1.87 15.62
CA PHE A 14 -41.89 3.20 15.12
C PHE A 14 -41.56 3.10 13.63
N GLY A 15 -42.60 3.24 12.81
CA GLY A 15 -42.45 3.43 11.38
C GLY A 15 -41.83 4.80 11.10
N GLY A 16 -40.49 4.86 11.07
CA GLY A 16 -39.78 5.96 10.45
C GLY A 16 -40.16 6.00 8.97
N ALA A 17 -40.85 7.06 8.55
CA ALA A 17 -41.15 7.27 7.14
C ALA A 17 -39.84 7.54 6.41
N MET A 18 -39.31 6.52 5.72
CA MET A 18 -38.32 6.72 4.67
C MET A 18 -38.94 7.70 3.67
N ALA A 19 -38.43 8.94 3.63
CA ALA A 19 -38.71 9.81 2.51
C ALA A 19 -38.19 9.11 1.26
N ALA A 20 -39.09 8.78 0.33
CA ALA A 20 -38.67 8.27 -0.95
C ALA A 20 -37.73 9.31 -1.58
N PRO A 21 -36.61 8.90 -2.23
CA PRO A 21 -35.80 9.84 -2.97
C PRO A 21 -36.70 10.54 -3.99
N SER A 22 -36.75 11.87 -3.95
CA SER A 22 -37.38 12.65 -5.01
C SER A 22 -36.77 12.21 -6.35
N PRO A 23 -37.57 12.04 -7.41
CA PRO A 23 -37.00 11.80 -8.73
C PRO A 23 -36.05 12.97 -9.05
N ILE A 24 -34.78 12.65 -9.31
CA ILE A 24 -33.79 13.62 -9.75
C ILE A 24 -34.31 14.18 -11.08
N ASP A 25 -34.58 15.48 -11.12
CA ASP A 25 -35.02 16.16 -12.32
C ASP A 25 -33.89 16.06 -13.37
N PRO A 26 -34.12 15.42 -14.54
CA PRO A 26 -33.04 15.12 -15.50
C PRO A 26 -32.57 16.37 -16.29
N ALA A 27 -32.86 17.56 -15.78
CA ALA A 27 -32.49 18.85 -16.36
C ALA A 27 -31.83 19.77 -15.32
N VAL A 28 -30.69 19.34 -14.74
CA VAL A 28 -29.70 20.34 -14.29
C VAL A 28 -29.33 21.16 -15.52
N VAL A 29 -29.72 22.43 -15.50
CA VAL A 29 -29.65 23.33 -16.66
C VAL A 29 -28.17 23.59 -16.99
N ARG A 30 -27.65 22.80 -17.95
CA ARG A 30 -26.33 23.02 -18.57
C ARG A 30 -26.39 24.33 -19.32
N VAL A 31 -25.82 25.38 -18.73
CA VAL A 31 -25.75 26.73 -19.30
C VAL A 31 -24.33 27.26 -19.11
N CYS A 32 -23.78 27.80 -20.19
CA CYS A 32 -22.59 28.63 -20.18
C CYS A 32 -22.92 30.02 -19.58
N TYR A 33 -22.60 30.26 -18.31
CA TYR A 33 -22.78 31.58 -17.72
C TYR A 33 -21.63 32.49 -18.14
N ALA A 34 -21.92 33.70 -18.62
CA ALA A 34 -20.91 34.66 -19.08
C ALA A 34 -19.94 35.14 -17.97
N THR A 35 -20.26 34.86 -16.71
CA THR A 35 -19.43 35.12 -15.53
C THR A 35 -18.46 33.99 -15.19
N GLU A 36 -18.69 32.77 -15.69
CA GLU A 36 -17.80 31.62 -15.52
C GLU A 36 -16.68 31.70 -16.58
N THR A 37 -15.56 32.28 -16.19
CA THR A 37 -14.37 32.49 -17.06
C THR A 37 -13.15 31.77 -16.46
N PRO A 38 -12.01 31.68 -17.17
CA PRO A 38 -10.77 31.14 -16.60
C PRO A 38 -10.22 31.94 -15.40
N SER A 39 -10.67 33.18 -15.19
CA SER A 39 -10.25 34.00 -14.04
C SER A 39 -10.87 33.50 -12.73
N GLN A 40 -10.13 33.64 -11.63
CA GLN A 40 -10.61 33.34 -10.28
C GLN A 40 -11.89 34.14 -9.97
N LEU A 41 -12.92 33.44 -9.53
CA LEU A 41 -14.19 33.99 -9.05
C LEU A 41 -14.55 33.29 -7.75
N CYS A 42 -14.35 33.96 -6.62
CA CYS A 42 -14.85 33.50 -5.33
C CYS A 42 -16.35 33.80 -5.23
N TYR A 43 -17.14 32.93 -4.61
CA TYR A 43 -18.58 33.09 -4.52
C TYR A 43 -19.02 34.00 -3.35
N THR A 44 -18.23 35.05 -3.08
CA THR A 44 -18.48 36.07 -2.05
C THR A 44 -19.78 36.83 -2.27
N ALA A 45 -20.52 37.08 -1.18
CA ALA A 45 -21.66 37.98 -1.17
C ALA A 45 -21.22 39.47 -1.25
N PRO A 46 -22.05 40.38 -1.78
CA PRO A 46 -23.44 40.19 -2.24
C PRO A 46 -23.60 39.74 -3.71
N GLU A 47 -22.55 39.75 -4.52
CA GLU A 47 -22.64 39.47 -5.96
C GLU A 47 -22.86 37.98 -6.27
N ASN A 48 -22.43 37.08 -5.36
CA ASN A 48 -22.57 35.63 -5.47
C ASN A 48 -23.10 35.02 -4.15
N ILE A 49 -23.26 33.69 -4.12
CA ILE A 49 -23.77 32.93 -2.97
C ILE A 49 -22.63 32.09 -2.37
N PRO A 50 -22.16 32.41 -1.14
CA PRO A 50 -21.20 31.59 -0.41
C PRO A 50 -21.63 30.14 -0.28
N GLN A 51 -20.66 29.23 -0.31
CA GLN A 51 -20.89 27.79 -0.30
C GLN A 51 -20.76 27.15 1.10
N ASP A 52 -20.34 27.91 2.11
CA ASP A 52 -20.14 27.46 3.50
C ASP A 52 -19.32 26.15 3.62
N VAL A 53 -18.33 25.98 2.73
CA VAL A 53 -17.45 24.80 2.70
C VAL A 53 -16.36 24.89 3.77
N LEU A 54 -15.97 23.75 4.35
CA LEU A 54 -14.80 23.66 5.22
C LEU A 54 -13.51 23.67 4.39
N VAL A 55 -12.54 24.47 4.83
CA VAL A 55 -11.24 24.64 4.15
C VAL A 55 -10.48 23.31 4.12
N GLU A 56 -10.61 22.51 5.18
CA GLU A 56 -10.01 21.19 5.33
C GLU A 56 -10.55 20.20 4.29
N ASP A 57 -11.84 20.25 3.97
CA ASP A 57 -12.46 19.41 2.93
C ASP A 57 -11.95 19.78 1.53
N VAL A 58 -11.78 21.08 1.26
CA VAL A 58 -11.21 21.57 0.00
C VAL A 58 -9.75 21.14 -0.16
N GLN A 59 -8.96 21.19 0.91
CA GLN A 59 -7.58 20.70 0.94
C GLN A 59 -7.49 19.18 0.78
N PHE A 60 -8.43 18.42 1.36
CA PHE A 60 -8.51 16.97 1.18
C PHE A 60 -8.78 16.63 -0.29
N ILE A 61 -9.73 17.30 -0.93
CA ILE A 61 -10.02 17.12 -2.35
C ILE A 61 -8.76 17.35 -3.20
N ALA A 62 -8.03 18.45 -2.96
CA ALA A 62 -6.81 18.74 -3.70
C ALA A 62 -5.72 17.66 -3.49
N SER A 63 -5.51 17.24 -2.25
CA SER A 63 -4.53 16.19 -1.92
C SER A 63 -4.89 14.85 -2.56
N TYR A 64 -6.16 14.44 -2.49
CA TYR A 64 -6.66 13.23 -3.13
C TYR A 64 -6.44 13.28 -4.64
N LEU A 65 -6.83 14.37 -5.31
CA LEU A 65 -6.68 14.50 -6.77
C LEU A 65 -5.21 14.54 -7.21
N ARG A 66 -4.32 15.06 -6.36
CA ARG A 66 -2.87 15.02 -6.61
C ARG A 66 -2.31 13.61 -6.51
N SER A 67 -2.63 12.88 -5.44
CA SER A 67 -2.21 11.48 -5.27
C SER A 67 -2.81 10.59 -6.36
N TYR A 68 -4.11 10.72 -6.65
CA TYR A 68 -4.76 10.04 -7.77
C TYR A 68 -4.09 10.37 -9.11
N GLY A 69 -3.75 11.64 -9.33
CA GLY A 69 -2.98 12.08 -10.48
C GLY A 69 -1.61 11.39 -10.61
N ALA A 70 -0.90 11.15 -9.51
CA ALA A 70 0.44 10.56 -9.49
C ALA A 70 0.48 9.03 -9.71
N GLN A 71 -0.66 8.33 -9.60
CA GLN A 71 -0.74 6.86 -9.71
C GLN A 71 -0.29 6.26 -11.05
N ILE A 72 -0.16 7.07 -12.10
CA ILE A 72 0.55 6.66 -13.32
C ILE A 72 1.70 7.63 -13.56
N ARG A 73 2.84 7.10 -14.03
CA ARG A 73 4.09 7.86 -14.20
C ARG A 73 3.98 9.12 -15.06
N THR A 74 3.13 9.12 -16.10
CA THR A 74 2.87 10.31 -16.92
C THR A 74 1.87 11.28 -16.29
N GLY A 75 1.38 11.00 -15.09
CA GLY A 75 0.23 11.65 -14.50
C GLY A 75 -1.08 11.28 -15.19
N ARG A 76 -2.14 11.05 -14.41
CA ARG A 76 -3.50 10.82 -14.94
C ARG A 76 -4.01 12.10 -15.58
N LEU A 77 -4.59 11.98 -16.77
CA LEU A 77 -5.25 13.07 -17.49
C LEU A 77 -6.77 13.04 -17.29
N PHE A 78 -7.35 14.18 -16.96
CA PHE A 78 -8.79 14.44 -16.99
C PHE A 78 -9.17 15.00 -18.36
N ASN A 79 -10.08 14.32 -19.06
CA ASN A 79 -10.44 14.62 -20.44
C ASN A 79 -11.91 15.06 -20.55
N MET A 80 -12.16 16.13 -21.30
CA MET A 80 -13.50 16.63 -21.61
C MET A 80 -13.60 16.84 -23.12
N ALA A 81 -14.32 15.96 -23.83
CA ALA A 81 -14.56 16.17 -25.26
C ALA A 81 -15.70 17.19 -25.47
N ALA A 82 -15.54 18.08 -26.46
CA ALA A 82 -16.56 19.09 -26.79
C ALA A 82 -17.92 18.47 -27.13
N ALA A 83 -17.93 17.27 -27.72
CA ALA A 83 -19.14 16.53 -28.08
C ALA A 83 -19.93 16.05 -26.85
N ASP A 84 -19.26 15.77 -25.74
CA ASP A 84 -19.87 15.27 -24.50
C ASP A 84 -20.30 16.42 -23.56
N ALA A 85 -19.83 17.63 -23.84
CA ALA A 85 -20.04 18.85 -23.06
C ALA A 85 -20.91 19.95 -23.74
N PRO A 86 -22.01 19.61 -24.45
CA PRO A 86 -22.89 20.64 -25.00
C PRO A 86 -23.44 21.53 -23.87
N ASP A 87 -23.55 22.82 -24.19
CA ASP A 87 -24.01 23.89 -23.29
C ASP A 87 -23.22 24.01 -21.98
N CYS A 88 -21.91 23.78 -22.07
CA CYS A 88 -20.95 23.81 -20.97
C CYS A 88 -21.24 22.75 -19.91
N GLY A 89 -21.07 21.48 -20.30
CA GLY A 89 -21.21 20.33 -19.41
C GLY A 89 -20.32 20.43 -18.17
N GLU A 90 -20.82 19.88 -17.06
CA GLU A 90 -20.19 19.91 -15.74
C GLU A 90 -20.20 18.49 -15.15
N TRP A 91 -19.06 18.06 -14.60
CA TRP A 91 -18.84 16.72 -14.04
C TRP A 91 -18.29 16.82 -12.63
N LEU A 92 -18.78 15.98 -11.72
CA LEU A 92 -18.16 15.81 -10.41
C LEU A 92 -16.78 15.17 -10.60
N VAL A 93 -15.75 15.83 -10.10
CA VAL A 93 -14.37 15.33 -10.09
C VAL A 93 -14.14 14.54 -8.80
N TYR A 94 -14.51 15.11 -7.65
CA TYR A 94 -14.45 14.44 -6.35
C TYR A 94 -15.28 15.18 -5.29
N ALA A 95 -15.63 14.49 -4.20
CA ALA A 95 -16.41 15.03 -3.10
C ALA A 95 -15.83 14.58 -1.76
N HIS A 96 -15.74 15.49 -0.78
CA HIS A 96 -15.34 15.17 0.59
C HIS A 96 -16.08 16.09 1.58
N GLY A 97 -16.65 15.49 2.63
CA GLY A 97 -17.34 16.24 3.70
C GLY A 97 -18.35 17.25 3.17
N THR A 98 -18.12 18.52 3.46
CA THR A 98 -18.93 19.68 3.08
C THR A 98 -18.69 20.18 1.65
N ALA A 99 -17.65 19.73 0.95
CA ALA A 99 -17.22 20.26 -0.34
C ALA A 99 -17.34 19.25 -1.50
N GLN A 100 -17.59 19.78 -2.70
CA GLN A 100 -17.50 19.05 -3.97
C GLN A 100 -16.70 19.86 -4.99
N ALA A 101 -15.79 19.20 -5.70
CA ALA A 101 -15.08 19.76 -6.85
C ALA A 101 -15.73 19.30 -8.16
N PHE A 102 -16.15 20.26 -8.98
CA PHE A 102 -16.67 20.01 -10.33
C PHE A 102 -15.72 20.57 -11.37
N ALA A 103 -15.59 19.88 -12.50
CA ALA A 103 -14.95 20.38 -13.70
C ALA A 103 -16.03 20.77 -14.71
N LYS A 104 -15.99 22.02 -15.17
CA LYS A 104 -16.92 22.56 -16.17
C LYS A 104 -16.17 22.93 -17.44
N HIS A 105 -16.68 22.47 -18.57
CA HIS A 105 -16.11 22.76 -19.88
C HIS A 105 -16.70 24.05 -20.41
N ILE A 106 -15.94 25.15 -20.40
CA ILE A 106 -16.42 26.49 -20.82
C ILE A 106 -16.14 26.79 -22.31
N ASN A 107 -15.47 25.89 -23.04
CA ASN A 107 -15.21 26.05 -24.47
C ASN A 107 -15.65 24.81 -25.27
N ASN A 108 -16.94 24.74 -25.56
CA ASN A 108 -17.60 23.68 -26.34
C ASN A 108 -17.15 23.54 -27.81
N THR A 109 -16.05 24.18 -28.24
CA THR A 109 -15.49 24.07 -29.59
C THR A 109 -14.19 23.27 -29.67
N VAL A 110 -13.59 22.93 -28.52
CA VAL A 110 -12.31 22.19 -28.44
C VAL A 110 -12.39 21.03 -27.45
N ASN A 111 -11.69 19.94 -27.74
CA ASN A 111 -11.51 18.87 -26.75
C ASN A 111 -10.43 19.30 -25.76
N SER A 112 -10.67 19.12 -24.45
CA SER A 112 -9.78 19.63 -23.41
C SER A 112 -9.19 18.50 -22.56
N SER A 113 -7.89 18.54 -22.27
CA SER A 113 -7.18 17.54 -21.48
C SER A 113 -6.17 18.21 -20.54
N VAL A 114 -6.24 17.88 -19.25
CA VAL A 114 -5.37 18.44 -18.21
C VAL A 114 -4.99 17.37 -17.19
N LEU A 115 -3.85 17.53 -16.51
CA LEU A 115 -3.43 16.63 -15.45
C LEU A 115 -4.29 16.82 -14.19
N PHE A 116 -4.62 15.71 -13.52
CA PHE A 116 -5.24 15.76 -12.19
C PHE A 116 -4.37 16.50 -11.15
N ALA A 117 -3.03 16.49 -11.31
CA ALA A 117 -2.10 17.29 -10.52
C ALA A 117 -2.24 18.80 -10.75
N ASP A 118 -2.60 19.23 -11.96
CA ASP A 118 -2.86 20.65 -12.28
C ASP A 118 -4.23 21.07 -11.74
N ILE A 119 -5.24 20.18 -11.79
CA ILE A 119 -6.53 20.37 -11.11
C ILE A 119 -6.32 20.55 -9.60
N ALA A 120 -5.53 19.68 -8.96
CA ALA A 120 -5.20 19.82 -7.54
C ALA A 120 -4.51 21.14 -7.22
N THR A 121 -3.52 21.54 -8.03
CA THR A 121 -2.79 22.82 -7.89
C THR A 121 -3.69 24.03 -8.14
N THR A 122 -4.72 23.91 -8.98
CA THR A 122 -5.78 24.91 -9.14
C THR A 122 -6.60 25.09 -7.87
N ILE A 123 -6.81 24.00 -7.12
CA ILE A 123 -7.58 24.01 -5.88
C ILE A 123 -6.77 24.60 -4.72
N ASP A 124 -5.54 24.13 -4.45
CA ASP A 124 -4.78 24.50 -3.23
C ASP A 124 -3.52 25.35 -3.44
N GLY A 125 -3.14 25.64 -4.69
CA GLY A 125 -1.93 26.38 -5.05
C GLY A 125 -0.65 25.52 -5.19
N GLY A 126 -0.71 24.22 -4.86
CA GLY A 126 0.38 23.26 -4.97
C GLY A 126 1.02 22.86 -3.62
N VAL A 127 1.82 21.79 -3.64
CA VAL A 127 2.57 21.34 -2.45
C VAL A 127 3.60 22.40 -2.06
N GLY A 128 3.53 22.89 -0.82
CA GLY A 128 4.43 23.94 -0.33
C GLY A 128 4.16 25.32 -0.93
N ALA A 129 2.95 25.57 -1.43
CA ALA A 129 2.54 26.85 -1.98
C ALA A 129 2.79 28.02 -1.03
N SER A 130 3.33 29.12 -1.57
CA SER A 130 3.39 30.40 -0.86
C SER A 130 2.01 31.02 -0.65
N GLU A 131 1.87 31.94 0.30
CA GLU A 131 0.61 32.67 0.54
C GLU A 131 0.03 33.30 -0.73
N ALA A 132 0.89 33.79 -1.63
CA ALA A 132 0.47 34.37 -2.92
C ALA A 132 -0.07 33.33 -3.91
N GLN A 133 0.45 32.09 -3.89
CA GLN A 133 -0.05 30.98 -4.71
C GLN A 133 -1.36 30.44 -4.14
N ILE A 134 -1.47 30.32 -2.82
CA ILE A 134 -2.73 29.95 -2.14
C ILE A 134 -3.81 30.99 -2.45
N ALA A 135 -3.50 32.29 -2.33
CA ALA A 135 -4.44 33.37 -2.64
C ALA A 135 -4.92 33.36 -4.11
N ALA A 136 -4.09 32.90 -5.04
CA ALA A 136 -4.43 32.75 -6.46
C ALA A 136 -5.15 31.42 -6.81
N SER A 137 -5.31 30.51 -5.85
CA SER A 137 -6.00 29.21 -5.99
C SER A 137 -7.43 29.27 -5.43
N LEU A 138 -8.23 28.21 -5.62
CA LEU A 138 -9.59 28.16 -5.05
C LEU A 138 -9.60 28.16 -3.51
N LEU A 139 -8.53 27.67 -2.87
CA LEU A 139 -8.34 27.74 -1.43
C LEU A 139 -8.22 29.19 -0.92
N GLY A 140 -7.77 30.11 -1.79
CA GLY A 140 -7.78 31.56 -1.55
C GLY A 140 -9.17 32.16 -1.39
N CYS A 141 -10.22 31.47 -1.85
CA CYS A 141 -11.62 31.86 -1.63
C CYS A 141 -12.17 31.42 -0.25
N GLY A 142 -11.40 30.64 0.54
CA GLY A 142 -11.80 30.20 1.87
C GLY A 142 -13.13 29.43 1.88
N THR A 143 -14.01 29.74 2.83
CA THR A 143 -15.29 29.05 3.01
C THR A 143 -16.35 29.42 1.97
N ASP A 144 -16.14 30.49 1.19
CA ASP A 144 -17.11 30.93 0.18
C ASP A 144 -17.17 29.99 -1.02
N GLY A 145 -16.11 29.21 -1.28
CA GLY A 145 -15.95 28.47 -2.54
C GLY A 145 -15.73 29.40 -3.74
N GLY A 146 -15.65 28.82 -4.94
CA GLY A 146 -15.37 29.60 -6.14
C GLY A 146 -15.10 28.78 -7.39
N SER A 147 -14.78 29.47 -8.50
CA SER A 147 -14.34 28.88 -9.77
C SER A 147 -13.05 29.50 -10.31
N LEU A 148 -12.22 28.67 -10.97
CA LEU A 148 -10.93 29.08 -11.53
C LEU A 148 -10.57 28.17 -12.73
N GLY A 149 -10.00 28.75 -13.79
CA GLY A 149 -9.44 27.98 -14.91
C GLY A 149 -8.25 27.14 -14.47
N VAL A 150 -8.09 25.93 -15.03
CA VAL A 150 -7.03 25.01 -14.58
C VAL A 150 -5.64 25.66 -14.74
N LEU A 151 -4.87 25.69 -13.64
CA LEU A 151 -3.50 26.21 -13.58
C LEU A 151 -2.52 25.19 -14.15
N VAL A 152 -2.51 25.07 -15.48
CA VAL A 152 -1.75 24.04 -16.21
C VAL A 152 -0.24 24.26 -16.14
N ASN A 153 0.49 23.24 -15.69
CA ASN A 153 1.95 23.21 -15.78
C ASN A 153 2.40 22.74 -17.17
N THR A 154 2.44 23.67 -18.13
CA THR A 154 2.83 23.38 -19.52
C THR A 154 4.27 22.90 -19.70
N ALA A 155 5.12 22.98 -18.66
CA ALA A 155 6.46 22.40 -18.65
C ALA A 155 6.47 20.91 -18.24
N ASN A 156 5.35 20.34 -17.80
CA ASN A 156 5.24 18.91 -17.54
C ASN A 156 5.41 18.11 -18.85
N PRO A 157 6.33 17.12 -18.92
CA PRO A 157 6.65 16.41 -20.16
C PRO A 157 5.44 15.73 -20.80
N THR A 158 4.41 15.37 -20.03
CA THR A 158 3.21 14.69 -20.53
C THR A 158 2.49 15.49 -21.60
N TYR A 159 2.38 16.81 -21.49
CA TYR A 159 1.75 17.66 -22.52
C TYR A 159 2.50 17.68 -23.86
N SER A 160 3.75 17.23 -23.88
CA SER A 160 4.57 17.03 -25.08
C SER A 160 4.77 15.55 -25.46
N GLY A 161 4.29 14.63 -24.62
CA GLY A 161 4.47 13.20 -24.76
C GLY A 161 3.51 12.55 -25.77
N SER A 162 3.89 11.39 -26.29
CA SER A 162 3.07 10.60 -27.22
C SER A 162 1.78 10.03 -26.59
N THR A 163 1.66 10.07 -25.26
CA THR A 163 0.48 9.64 -24.50
C THR A 163 -0.58 10.73 -24.36
N TYR A 164 -0.27 11.99 -24.66
CA TYR A 164 -1.26 13.07 -24.61
C TYR A 164 -2.26 12.96 -25.77
N PRO A 165 -3.59 13.05 -25.52
CA PRO A 165 -4.60 12.83 -26.55
C PRO A 165 -4.47 13.74 -27.77
N ALA A 166 -4.29 13.14 -28.94
CA ALA A 166 -4.15 13.87 -30.20
C ALA A 166 -5.39 14.73 -30.49
N GLY A 167 -5.18 16.03 -30.71
CA GLY A 167 -6.24 17.00 -30.99
C GLY A 167 -6.94 17.59 -29.76
N TYR A 168 -6.47 17.28 -28.55
CA TYR A 168 -6.90 17.95 -27.32
C TYR A 168 -6.01 19.15 -27.00
N VAL A 169 -6.55 20.15 -26.29
CA VAL A 169 -5.83 21.33 -25.78
C VAL A 169 -5.94 21.43 -24.26
N THR A 170 -5.07 22.20 -23.64
CA THR A 170 -5.07 22.39 -22.17
C THR A 170 -6.11 23.40 -21.70
N ASP A 171 -6.65 24.21 -22.62
CA ASP A 171 -7.62 25.28 -22.33
C ASP A 171 -9.06 24.76 -22.29
N GLY A 172 -9.95 25.53 -21.66
CA GLY A 172 -11.41 25.32 -21.74
C GLY A 172 -12.04 24.61 -20.54
N ILE A 173 -11.27 24.27 -19.51
CA ILE A 173 -11.77 23.67 -18.25
C ILE A 173 -11.64 24.69 -17.12
N ILE A 174 -12.70 24.87 -16.34
CA ILE A 174 -12.66 25.50 -15.01
C ILE A 174 -12.99 24.47 -13.94
N ILE A 175 -12.39 24.64 -12.76
CA ILE A 175 -12.71 23.88 -11.55
C ILE A 175 -13.57 24.75 -10.65
N LYS A 176 -14.58 24.14 -10.02
CA LYS A 176 -15.55 24.80 -9.13
C LYS A 176 -15.57 24.07 -7.79
N ILE A 177 -15.47 24.81 -6.68
CA ILE A 177 -15.70 24.30 -5.32
C ILE A 177 -17.07 24.78 -4.86
N VAL A 178 -17.96 23.83 -4.54
CA VAL A 178 -19.35 24.07 -4.14
C VAL A 178 -19.75 23.22 -2.93
N ALA A 179 -20.84 23.61 -2.28
CA ALA A 179 -21.40 22.90 -1.13
C ALA A 179 -21.86 21.48 -1.51
N SER A 180 -21.54 20.49 -0.69
CA SER A 180 -21.96 19.10 -0.91
C SER A 180 -23.40 18.80 -0.52
N GLY A 181 -24.03 19.71 0.25
CA GLY A 181 -25.32 19.49 0.89
C GLY A 181 -25.27 18.61 2.13
N ALA A 182 -24.10 18.08 2.51
CA ALA A 182 -23.93 17.41 3.80
C ALA A 182 -23.98 18.43 4.94
N ALA A 183 -25.02 18.35 5.78
CA ALA A 183 -25.14 19.23 6.93
C ALA A 183 -24.04 18.96 7.96
N ILE A 184 -23.47 20.01 8.55
CA ILE A 184 -22.56 19.90 9.70
C ILE A 184 -23.37 19.45 10.92
N ASP A 185 -23.42 18.14 11.15
CA ASP A 185 -24.11 17.56 12.30
C ASP A 185 -23.27 17.68 13.59
N LEU A 186 -23.44 18.80 14.26
CA LEU A 186 -22.83 19.10 15.57
C LEU A 186 -23.30 18.16 16.70
N THR A 187 -24.23 17.21 16.46
CA THR A 187 -24.71 16.28 17.50
C THR A 187 -23.90 14.99 17.62
N ASN A 188 -23.11 14.62 16.60
CA ASN A 188 -22.34 13.36 16.58
C ASN A 188 -20.93 13.43 17.19
N ALA A 189 -20.50 14.59 17.71
CA ALA A 189 -19.18 14.80 18.32
C ALA A 189 -18.93 14.04 19.66
N PHE A 190 -19.87 13.20 20.11
CA PHE A 190 -19.80 12.49 21.40
C PHE A 190 -19.66 10.95 21.31
N ALA A 191 -19.53 10.39 20.11
CA ALA A 191 -19.35 8.94 19.91
C ALA A 191 -17.86 8.53 19.89
N LEU A 192 -17.17 8.59 21.04
CA LEU A 192 -15.81 8.07 21.22
C LEU A 192 -15.79 6.73 22.00
N PRO A 193 -14.78 5.85 21.76
CA PRO A 193 -14.73 4.51 22.34
C PRO A 193 -14.53 4.50 23.88
N PRO A 194 -14.87 3.38 24.56
CA PRO A 194 -15.11 3.34 26.01
C PRO A 194 -13.83 3.27 26.88
N PHE A 195 -12.83 4.12 26.62
CA PHE A 195 -11.64 4.28 27.47
C PHE A 195 -11.64 5.55 28.34
N ILE A 196 -12.60 6.47 28.14
CA ILE A 196 -12.70 7.75 28.88
C ILE A 196 -13.93 7.79 29.81
N PHE A 197 -14.21 6.70 30.52
CA PHE A 197 -15.26 6.66 31.57
C PHE A 197 -14.72 6.71 33.01
N PHE A 198 -13.41 6.61 33.20
CA PHE A 198 -12.79 6.50 34.53
C PHE A 198 -12.48 7.85 35.21
N VAL A 199 -12.47 8.96 34.48
CA VAL A 199 -12.09 10.29 35.02
C VAL A 199 -13.32 11.16 35.36
N THR A 200 -14.41 11.04 34.60
CA THR A 200 -15.67 11.77 34.82
C THR A 200 -16.53 11.19 35.94
N SER A 201 -16.38 9.90 36.26
CA SER A 201 -17.19 9.22 37.28
C SER A 201 -16.89 9.65 38.73
N LEU A 202 -15.84 10.46 38.98
CA LEU A 202 -15.50 10.94 40.32
C LEU A 202 -16.28 12.20 40.78
N PHE A 203 -17.05 12.84 39.89
CA PHE A 203 -17.71 14.13 40.16
C PHE A 203 -19.25 14.11 40.11
N LEU A 204 -19.87 12.94 39.91
CA LEU A 204 -21.33 12.77 39.83
C LEU A 204 -21.87 11.77 40.86
N SER A 205 -21.46 11.91 42.12
CA SER A 205 -22.09 11.23 43.26
C SER A 205 -22.06 12.08 44.53
N SER A 206 -22.99 13.04 44.60
CA SER A 206 -23.50 13.60 45.85
C SER A 206 -24.93 14.07 45.63
N ASP A 207 -25.88 13.26 46.07
CA ASP A 207 -27.33 13.47 45.89
C ASP A 207 -27.91 14.36 47.00
N LEU A 208 -29.04 15.03 46.70
CA LEU A 208 -30.02 15.67 47.60
C LEU A 208 -29.55 16.34 48.92
N GLY A 209 -29.67 17.67 49.02
CA GLY A 209 -29.69 18.35 50.34
C GLY A 209 -29.77 19.88 50.33
N THR A 210 -30.56 20.45 51.25
CA THR A 210 -30.70 21.90 51.50
C THR A 210 -29.41 22.56 52.05
N PRO A 211 -29.24 23.90 51.93
CA PRO A 211 -27.93 24.53 52.07
C PRO A 211 -27.53 24.79 53.52
N GLU A 212 -26.29 24.41 53.88
CA GLU A 212 -25.57 25.03 54.98
C GLU A 212 -24.12 25.35 54.60
N ARG A 213 -23.60 26.47 55.11
CA ARG A 213 -22.32 27.06 54.70
C ARG A 213 -21.14 26.32 55.31
N ILE A 214 -20.20 25.84 54.48
CA ILE A 214 -18.81 25.66 54.90
C ILE A 214 -17.88 26.36 53.89
N LYS A 215 -17.09 27.31 54.39
CA LYS A 215 -16.00 27.95 53.64
C LYS A 215 -14.76 27.06 53.72
N LEU A 216 -14.30 26.53 52.58
CA LEU A 216 -12.86 26.39 52.34
C LEU A 216 -12.48 27.28 51.15
N GLY A 217 -11.56 28.21 51.39
CA GLY A 217 -11.16 29.21 50.41
C GLY A 217 -10.05 28.71 49.50
N LEU A 218 -10.43 28.20 48.33
CA LEU A 218 -9.58 28.10 47.14
C LEU A 218 -10.49 28.22 45.91
N THR A 219 -10.91 29.46 45.63
CA THR A 219 -11.68 29.79 44.43
C THR A 219 -10.75 29.85 43.23
N LEU A 220 -10.40 28.69 42.67
CA LEU A 220 -10.03 28.63 41.25
C LEU A 220 -11.23 29.18 40.48
N SER A 221 -10.99 30.22 39.68
CA SER A 221 -12.05 30.86 38.91
C SER A 221 -12.63 29.85 37.92
N VAL A 222 -13.94 29.94 37.64
CA VAL A 222 -14.57 29.21 36.53
C VAL A 222 -13.82 29.50 35.21
N HIS A 223 -13.21 30.68 35.11
CA HIS A 223 -12.35 31.09 34.00
C HIS A 223 -11.05 30.28 33.89
N GLU A 224 -10.42 29.89 35.00
CA GLU A 224 -9.17 29.09 35.02
C GLU A 224 -9.43 27.60 34.72
N MET A 225 -10.59 27.08 35.13
CA MET A 225 -11.00 25.72 34.72
C MET A 225 -11.38 25.66 33.24
N ALA A 226 -11.99 26.72 32.70
CA ALA A 226 -12.32 26.82 31.28
C ALA A 226 -11.06 26.91 30.39
N THR A 227 -10.07 27.74 30.74
CA THR A 227 -8.82 27.85 29.95
C THR A 227 -7.99 26.56 29.96
N ASN A 228 -7.89 25.86 31.09
CA ASN A 228 -7.20 24.58 31.14
C ASN A 228 -7.91 23.49 30.32
N SER A 229 -9.24 23.48 30.31
CA SER A 229 -10.04 22.55 29.49
C SER A 229 -9.90 22.86 27.99
N PHE A 230 -9.89 24.14 27.62
CA PHE A 230 -9.65 24.58 26.24
C PHE A 230 -8.23 24.23 25.77
N LEU A 231 -7.21 24.43 26.61
CA LEU A 231 -5.83 24.06 26.28
C LEU A 231 -5.65 22.54 26.09
N LEU A 232 -6.28 21.69 26.91
CA LEU A 232 -6.26 20.24 26.68
C LEU A 232 -7.00 19.85 25.39
N GLY A 233 -8.16 20.45 25.11
CA GLY A 233 -8.90 20.21 23.88
C GLY A 233 -8.11 20.64 22.63
N LEU A 234 -7.43 21.79 22.70
CA LEU A 234 -6.55 22.28 21.65
C LEU A 234 -5.33 21.36 21.44
N LEU A 235 -4.69 20.89 22.51
CA LEU A 235 -3.56 19.95 22.42
C LEU A 235 -3.99 18.59 21.85
N ALA A 236 -5.16 18.07 22.24
CA ALA A 236 -5.72 16.84 21.68
C ALA A 236 -6.08 17.01 20.20
N GLY A 237 -6.67 18.16 19.83
CA GLY A 237 -6.95 18.52 18.45
C GLY A 237 -5.68 18.65 17.60
N ILE A 238 -4.63 19.30 18.12
CA ILE A 238 -3.33 19.42 17.46
C ILE A 238 -2.64 18.05 17.31
N LEU A 239 -2.71 17.18 18.33
CA LEU A 239 -2.18 15.81 18.24
C LEU A 239 -2.94 14.96 17.21
N LEU A 240 -4.27 15.11 17.12
CA LEU A 240 -5.07 14.48 16.07
C LEU A 240 -4.70 15.02 14.68
N LEU A 241 -4.62 16.35 14.52
CA LEU A 241 -4.17 16.99 13.28
C LEU A 241 -2.78 16.51 12.83
N LEU A 242 -1.81 16.47 13.75
CA LEU A 242 -0.46 15.97 13.49
C LEU A 242 -0.43 14.47 13.15
N SER A 243 -1.38 13.67 13.67
CA SER A 243 -1.53 12.25 13.28
C SER A 243 -2.24 12.04 11.94
N SER A 244 -2.97 13.05 11.44
CA SER A 244 -3.63 13.04 10.13
C SER A 244 -2.81 13.67 9.00
N ILE A 245 -1.64 14.26 9.30
CA ILE A 245 -0.64 14.58 8.28
C ILE A 245 -0.01 13.26 7.85
N ASN A 246 -0.68 12.55 6.94
CA ASN A 246 0.01 11.66 6.03
C ASN A 246 1.01 12.53 5.27
N VAL A 247 2.29 12.43 5.65
CA VAL A 247 3.38 12.95 4.84
C VAL A 247 3.17 12.37 3.46
N ALA A 248 3.00 13.22 2.45
CA ALA A 248 2.99 12.79 1.07
C ALA A 248 4.32 12.07 0.84
N HIS A 249 4.29 10.75 0.82
CA HIS A 249 5.47 9.96 0.50
C HIS A 249 5.83 10.37 -0.92
N ALA A 250 7.07 10.84 -1.12
CA ALA A 250 7.61 10.91 -2.47
C ALA A 250 7.49 9.52 -3.09
N ASP A 251 7.17 9.44 -4.38
CA ASP A 251 6.93 8.17 -5.07
C ASP A 251 8.08 7.20 -4.76
N LEU A 252 7.77 6.15 -3.98
CA LEU A 252 8.78 5.28 -3.40
C LEU A 252 9.37 4.41 -4.51
N VAL A 253 10.67 4.55 -4.76
CA VAL A 253 11.37 3.78 -5.79
C VAL A 253 12.13 2.60 -5.19
N ILE A 254 12.45 1.60 -6.00
CA ILE A 254 13.18 0.39 -5.57
C ILE A 254 14.52 0.73 -4.92
N THR A 255 15.14 1.86 -5.30
CA THR A 255 16.37 2.36 -4.71
C THR A 255 16.21 2.99 -3.32
N ASP A 256 14.99 3.24 -2.84
CA ASP A 256 14.76 3.68 -1.45
C ASP A 256 14.68 2.46 -0.51
N VAL A 257 14.14 1.35 -1.01
CA VAL A 257 14.03 0.09 -0.27
C VAL A 257 15.34 -0.70 -0.25
N PHE A 258 16.00 -0.84 -1.41
CA PHE A 258 17.16 -1.71 -1.59
C PHE A 258 18.43 -0.92 -1.93
N THR A 259 19.57 -1.41 -1.44
CA THR A 259 20.89 -1.07 -1.98
C THR A 259 21.06 -1.81 -3.32
N VAL A 260 20.60 -1.20 -4.41
CA VAL A 260 20.63 -1.82 -5.74
C VAL A 260 22.05 -1.82 -6.31
N GLN A 261 22.49 -2.97 -6.81
CA GLN A 261 23.75 -3.11 -7.52
C GLN A 261 23.69 -2.42 -8.89
N THR A 262 24.71 -1.63 -9.21
CA THR A 262 24.85 -0.93 -10.49
C THR A 262 25.85 -1.63 -11.42
N GLY A 263 25.94 -1.16 -12.66
CA GLY A 263 26.61 -1.84 -13.76
C GLY A 263 25.68 -2.82 -14.47
N GLY A 264 26.05 -3.24 -15.68
CA GLY A 264 25.25 -4.17 -16.47
C GLY A 264 25.30 -5.62 -15.99
N ASP A 265 24.67 -6.51 -16.76
CA ASP A 265 24.59 -7.95 -16.50
C ASP A 265 25.94 -8.64 -16.25
N SER A 266 27.06 -8.08 -16.71
CA SER A 266 28.41 -8.62 -16.44
C SER A 266 28.91 -8.38 -15.01
N THR A 267 28.23 -7.57 -14.20
CA THR A 267 28.58 -7.24 -12.80
C THR A 267 27.44 -7.52 -11.81
N GLY A 268 26.32 -8.08 -12.27
CA GLY A 268 25.15 -8.38 -11.44
C GLY A 268 24.17 -7.23 -11.22
N GLY A 269 24.40 -6.08 -11.86
CA GLY A 269 23.61 -4.88 -11.60
C GLY A 269 22.30 -4.79 -12.37
N CYS A 270 21.45 -3.88 -11.91
CA CYS A 270 20.05 -3.73 -12.33
C CYS A 270 19.79 -2.52 -13.23
N ASP A 271 20.82 -1.79 -13.69
CA ASP A 271 20.65 -0.49 -14.39
C ASP A 271 19.62 -0.53 -15.54
N ALA A 272 19.61 -1.61 -16.32
CA ALA A 272 18.69 -1.80 -17.46
C ALA A 272 17.26 -2.25 -17.07
N ARG A 273 17.01 -2.50 -15.78
CA ARG A 273 15.75 -2.99 -15.21
C ARG A 273 15.17 -2.08 -14.12
N LEU A 274 15.90 -1.05 -13.67
CA LEU A 274 15.46 -0.10 -12.63
C LEU A 274 14.16 0.61 -13.03
N ASP A 275 14.26 1.58 -13.93
CA ASP A 275 13.18 2.52 -14.25
C ASP A 275 12.54 2.19 -15.62
N PRO A 276 11.21 1.95 -15.72
CA PRO A 276 10.24 1.88 -14.63
C PRO A 276 10.10 0.48 -13.99
N LEU A 277 10.69 -0.55 -14.59
CA LEU A 277 10.27 -1.94 -14.40
C LEU A 277 10.33 -2.45 -12.95
N LEU A 278 11.38 -2.12 -12.19
CA LEU A 278 11.48 -2.53 -10.78
C LEU A 278 10.68 -1.64 -9.82
N ASP A 279 10.43 -0.38 -10.20
CA ASP A 279 9.54 0.52 -9.47
C ASP A 279 8.06 0.12 -9.66
N ASP A 280 7.69 -0.32 -10.87
CA ASP A 280 6.41 -0.96 -11.17
C ASP A 280 6.24 -2.24 -10.34
N TRP A 281 7.28 -3.10 -10.26
CA TRP A 281 7.23 -4.31 -9.42
C TRP A 281 7.09 -4.00 -7.94
N LEU A 282 7.74 -2.94 -7.44
CA LEU A 282 7.56 -2.48 -6.06
C LEU A 282 6.11 -2.06 -5.81
N THR A 283 5.56 -1.23 -6.71
CA THR A 283 4.18 -0.72 -6.63
C THR A 283 3.16 -1.87 -6.64
N GLU A 284 3.29 -2.83 -7.56
CA GLU A 284 2.43 -4.02 -7.61
C GLU A 284 2.56 -4.89 -6.35
N SER A 285 3.77 -5.03 -5.81
CA SER A 285 4.03 -5.78 -4.59
C SER A 285 3.30 -5.15 -3.40
N LEU A 286 3.42 -3.83 -3.22
CA LEU A 286 2.76 -3.08 -2.15
C LEU A 286 1.23 -3.13 -2.26
N PHE A 287 0.70 -2.93 -3.46
CA PHE A 287 -0.74 -2.98 -3.72
C PHE A 287 -1.31 -4.38 -3.42
N SER A 288 -0.68 -5.44 -3.93
CA SER A 288 -1.14 -6.81 -3.72
C SER A 288 -1.00 -7.29 -2.26
N LEU A 289 0.09 -6.92 -1.57
CA LEU A 289 0.24 -7.15 -0.13
C LEU A 289 -0.85 -6.44 0.68
N THR A 290 -1.20 -5.19 0.32
CA THR A 290 -2.27 -4.43 0.97
C THR A 290 -3.62 -5.12 0.79
N ALA A 291 -3.97 -5.51 -0.45
CA ALA A 291 -5.21 -6.25 -0.73
C ALA A 291 -5.29 -7.59 0.04
N ALA A 292 -4.15 -8.27 0.23
CA ALA A 292 -4.06 -9.51 0.99
C ALA A 292 -4.24 -9.31 2.51
N ILE A 293 -3.61 -8.29 3.08
CA ILE A 293 -3.72 -7.95 4.52
C ILE A 293 -5.14 -7.48 4.84
N ASP A 294 -5.71 -6.56 4.05
CA ASP A 294 -7.10 -6.10 4.18
C ASP A 294 -8.10 -7.25 4.12
N ALA A 295 -7.83 -8.25 3.27
CA ALA A 295 -8.68 -9.43 3.16
C ALA A 295 -8.57 -10.33 4.40
N VAL A 296 -7.37 -10.56 4.94
CA VAL A 296 -7.15 -11.28 6.21
C VAL A 296 -7.82 -10.57 7.40
N ASP A 297 -7.79 -9.23 7.42
CA ASP A 297 -8.49 -8.41 8.42
C ASP A 297 -10.03 -8.39 8.22
N ALA A 298 -10.50 -8.90 7.08
CA ALA A 298 -11.91 -9.11 6.77
C ALA A 298 -12.37 -10.59 6.88
N TYR A 299 -11.56 -11.51 7.46
CA TYR A 299 -11.85 -12.94 7.59
C TYR A 299 -13.27 -13.24 8.10
N ASP A 300 -13.67 -12.58 9.19
CA ASP A 300 -14.98 -12.77 9.84
C ASP A 300 -16.14 -12.39 8.90
N ARG A 301 -15.91 -11.54 7.90
CA ARG A 301 -16.92 -11.02 6.95
C ARG A 301 -16.85 -11.62 5.55
N ARG A 302 -15.78 -12.33 5.18
CA ARG A 302 -15.54 -12.82 3.81
C ARG A 302 -15.24 -14.32 3.78
N PHE A 303 -16.24 -15.11 3.39
CA PHE A 303 -16.18 -16.57 3.34
C PHE A 303 -15.03 -17.09 2.46
N GLU A 304 -14.73 -16.39 1.37
CA GLU A 304 -13.73 -16.78 0.38
C GLU A 304 -12.30 -16.58 0.89
N VAL A 305 -12.09 -15.61 1.78
CA VAL A 305 -10.83 -15.48 2.55
C VAL A 305 -10.65 -16.70 3.45
N ARG A 306 -11.72 -17.18 4.09
CA ARG A 306 -11.67 -18.39 4.94
C ARG A 306 -11.26 -19.61 4.13
N TYR A 307 -11.79 -19.76 2.91
CA TYR A 307 -11.41 -20.84 1.98
C TYR A 307 -9.96 -20.71 1.50
N ALA A 308 -9.50 -19.52 1.13
CA ALA A 308 -8.12 -19.29 0.72
C ALA A 308 -7.13 -19.57 1.87
N MET A 309 -7.43 -19.14 3.09
CA MET A 309 -6.58 -19.43 4.26
C MET A 309 -6.57 -20.93 4.61
N LEU A 310 -7.68 -21.65 4.40
CA LEU A 310 -7.68 -23.11 4.51
C LEU A 310 -6.82 -23.78 3.43
N ALA A 311 -6.89 -23.30 2.18
CA ALA A 311 -6.13 -23.87 1.07
C ALA A 311 -4.61 -23.66 1.26
N PHE A 312 -4.19 -22.41 1.45
CA PHE A 312 -2.78 -22.03 1.45
C PHE A 312 -2.07 -22.14 2.80
N PHE A 313 -2.78 -22.09 3.93
CA PHE A 313 -2.16 -22.11 5.26
C PHE A 313 -2.70 -23.20 6.20
N SER A 314 -3.58 -24.08 5.69
CA SER A 314 -4.34 -25.06 6.49
C SER A 314 -5.06 -24.44 7.69
N PHE A 315 -5.48 -23.18 7.57
CA PHE A 315 -6.19 -22.47 8.63
C PHE A 315 -7.67 -22.87 8.60
N GLU A 316 -8.11 -23.65 9.57
CA GLU A 316 -9.48 -24.21 9.61
C GLU A 316 -10.57 -23.13 9.47
N ILE A 317 -11.63 -23.46 8.73
CA ILE A 317 -12.77 -22.56 8.54
C ILE A 317 -13.60 -22.53 9.83
N GLN A 318 -13.81 -21.33 10.38
CA GLN A 318 -14.78 -21.04 11.43
C GLN A 318 -15.41 -19.68 11.12
N ASP A 319 -16.56 -19.35 11.73
CA ASP A 319 -17.25 -18.08 11.42
C ASP A 319 -16.51 -16.83 11.90
N THR A 320 -15.66 -16.98 12.90
CA THR A 320 -14.83 -15.90 13.43
C THR A 320 -13.38 -16.38 13.66
N ILE A 321 -12.44 -15.45 13.73
CA ILE A 321 -11.12 -15.68 14.33
C ILE A 321 -11.30 -15.93 15.85
N GLY A 322 -12.21 -15.19 16.48
CA GLY A 322 -12.36 -15.10 17.93
C GLY A 322 -11.27 -14.22 18.56
N THR A 323 -11.37 -13.97 19.86
CA THR A 323 -10.35 -13.20 20.59
C THR A 323 -9.15 -14.06 21.00
N GLN A 324 -8.04 -13.40 21.36
CA GLN A 324 -6.86 -14.05 21.95
C GLN A 324 -7.18 -14.84 23.22
N GLN A 325 -8.22 -14.45 23.97
CA GLN A 325 -8.67 -15.11 25.19
C GLN A 325 -9.54 -16.34 24.90
N GLU A 326 -10.43 -16.26 23.91
CA GLU A 326 -11.35 -17.35 23.55
C GLU A 326 -10.66 -18.47 22.77
N ASN A 327 -9.78 -18.13 21.83
CA ASN A 327 -9.05 -19.10 21.02
C ASN A 327 -7.58 -18.69 20.80
N PRO A 328 -6.73 -18.76 21.85
CA PRO A 328 -5.34 -18.28 21.81
C PRO A 328 -4.45 -18.94 20.76
N THR A 329 -4.76 -20.17 20.33
CA THR A 329 -3.98 -20.84 19.27
C THR A 329 -4.40 -20.35 17.90
N ARG A 330 -5.71 -20.31 17.61
CA ARG A 330 -6.24 -19.79 16.34
C ARG A 330 -5.85 -18.33 16.11
N TYR A 331 -6.02 -17.48 17.12
CA TYR A 331 -5.66 -16.07 17.05
C TYR A 331 -4.17 -15.89 16.74
N ARG A 332 -3.28 -16.63 17.42
CA ARG A 332 -1.83 -16.59 17.14
C ARG A 332 -1.46 -17.08 15.74
N THR A 333 -2.15 -18.11 15.21
CA THR A 333 -1.88 -18.58 13.84
C THR A 333 -2.35 -17.56 12.80
N TRP A 334 -3.55 -16.99 12.97
CA TRP A 334 -4.06 -15.91 12.11
C TRP A 334 -3.13 -14.69 12.14
N GLU A 335 -2.78 -14.21 13.34
CA GLU A 335 -1.91 -13.06 13.53
C GLU A 335 -0.51 -13.32 12.98
N LYS A 336 0.05 -14.53 13.10
CA LYS A 336 1.33 -14.90 12.48
C LYS A 336 1.27 -14.80 10.94
N ILE A 337 0.21 -15.32 10.31
CA ILE A 337 0.06 -15.26 8.85
C ILE A 337 -0.05 -13.79 8.40
N ARG A 338 -0.86 -13.00 9.11
CA ARG A 338 -1.02 -11.56 8.89
C ARG A 338 0.31 -10.80 9.04
N GLN A 339 1.00 -11.01 10.17
CA GLN A 339 2.28 -10.37 10.48
C GLN A 339 3.34 -10.73 9.45
N ASN A 340 3.43 -11.99 9.00
CA ASN A 340 4.40 -12.40 8.00
C ASN A 340 4.31 -11.58 6.71
N MET A 341 3.09 -11.28 6.24
CA MET A 341 2.85 -10.38 5.09
C MET A 341 3.13 -8.91 5.44
N ALA A 342 2.68 -8.45 6.62
CA ALA A 342 2.93 -7.08 7.07
C ALA A 342 4.43 -6.78 7.20
N GLU A 343 5.26 -7.70 7.69
CA GLU A 343 6.70 -7.48 7.79
C GLU A 343 7.38 -7.35 6.41
N VAL A 344 6.89 -8.08 5.40
CA VAL A 344 7.33 -7.90 4.00
C VAL A 344 6.86 -6.55 3.45
N LYS A 345 5.61 -6.16 3.71
CA LYS A 345 5.08 -4.84 3.33
C LYS A 345 5.90 -3.71 3.97
N ASN A 346 6.18 -3.76 5.28
CA ASN A 346 6.98 -2.76 5.97
C ASN A 346 8.44 -2.67 5.48
N LEU A 347 9.04 -3.76 4.95
CA LEU A 347 10.30 -3.66 4.21
C LEU A 347 10.09 -2.84 2.92
N LEU A 348 9.13 -3.26 2.10
CA LEU A 348 8.87 -2.67 0.78
C LEU A 348 8.31 -1.23 0.84
N GLU A 349 7.73 -0.79 1.96
CA GLU A 349 7.32 0.61 2.18
C GLU A 349 8.43 1.49 2.75
N HIS A 350 9.61 0.91 3.04
CA HIS A 350 10.69 1.58 3.77
C HIS A 350 10.22 2.18 5.12
N ASP A 351 9.46 1.39 5.89
CA ASP A 351 8.73 1.87 7.07
C ASP A 351 9.63 2.21 8.28
N THR A 352 9.32 3.35 8.91
CA THR A 352 10.02 3.87 10.10
C THR A 352 9.46 3.28 11.39
N VAL A 353 10.31 2.84 12.32
CA VAL A 353 9.86 2.11 13.52
C VAL A 353 9.02 2.97 14.48
N LEU A 354 9.20 4.29 14.46
CA LEU A 354 8.70 5.19 15.51
C LEU A 354 8.18 6.53 14.94
N PRO A 355 7.01 7.01 15.39
CA PRO A 355 6.62 8.40 15.21
C PRO A 355 7.67 9.34 15.83
N GLY A 356 8.45 10.01 14.97
CA GLY A 356 9.53 10.92 15.36
C GLY A 356 10.92 10.29 15.54
N GLY A 357 11.16 9.05 15.09
CA GLY A 357 12.48 8.42 15.07
C GLY A 357 12.93 8.07 13.65
N GLY A 358 14.17 8.43 13.28
CA GLY A 358 14.76 8.13 11.96
C GLY A 358 15.31 6.71 11.80
N ASP A 359 14.94 5.79 12.69
CA ASP A 359 15.37 4.38 12.64
C ASP A 359 14.32 3.55 11.88
N PHE A 360 14.75 2.91 10.79
CA PHE A 360 13.92 2.04 9.95
C PHE A 360 13.84 0.62 10.50
N LYS A 361 12.70 -0.05 10.35
CA LYS A 361 12.56 -1.45 10.82
C LYS A 361 13.48 -2.38 10.03
N PHE A 362 13.62 -2.06 8.75
CA PHE A 362 14.43 -2.76 7.78
C PHE A 362 15.38 -1.75 7.12
N PRO A 363 16.54 -1.44 7.74
CA PRO A 363 17.47 -0.46 7.19
C PRO A 363 18.06 -0.95 5.87
N LYS A 364 17.92 -0.14 4.83
CA LYS A 364 18.27 -0.41 3.43
C LYS A 364 19.67 -1.00 3.22
N GLU A 365 20.64 -0.64 4.06
CA GLU A 365 22.02 -1.12 3.98
C GLU A 365 22.12 -2.65 4.19
N ARG A 366 21.08 -3.26 4.78
CA ARG A 366 20.97 -4.71 5.00
C ARG A 366 20.29 -5.48 3.86
N PHE A 367 19.74 -4.78 2.87
CA PHE A 367 18.93 -5.36 1.79
C PHE A 367 19.52 -4.92 0.45
N TRP A 368 20.14 -5.86 -0.25
CA TRP A 368 20.75 -5.62 -1.56
C TRP A 368 19.94 -6.25 -2.66
N LEU A 369 19.91 -5.61 -3.82
CA LEU A 369 19.22 -6.10 -5.00
C LEU A 369 20.19 -6.25 -6.17
N HIS A 370 20.26 -7.46 -6.73
CA HIS A 370 21.06 -7.82 -7.90
C HIS A 370 20.14 -8.35 -8.99
N CYS A 371 20.48 -8.14 -10.25
CA CYS A 371 19.70 -8.61 -11.42
C CYS A 371 20.41 -9.72 -12.22
N HIS A 372 21.57 -10.19 -11.75
CA HIS A 372 22.26 -11.37 -12.26
C HIS A 372 23.23 -11.94 -11.19
N SER A 373 23.52 -13.25 -11.23
CA SER A 373 24.49 -13.95 -10.35
C SER A 373 25.98 -13.55 -10.51
N THR A 374 26.31 -12.67 -11.45
CA THR A 374 27.69 -12.29 -11.86
C THR A 374 28.39 -11.31 -10.91
N PHE A 375 27.74 -10.89 -9.84
CA PHE A 375 28.32 -10.01 -8.80
C PHE A 375 29.43 -10.68 -7.98
N LEU A 376 29.63 -12.00 -8.11
CA LEU A 376 30.62 -12.79 -7.35
C LEU A 376 31.82 -13.22 -8.20
N THR A 377 33.01 -13.13 -7.61
CA THR A 377 34.28 -13.57 -8.22
C THR A 377 34.97 -14.63 -7.36
N GLU A 378 35.29 -15.79 -7.93
CA GLU A 378 36.05 -16.87 -7.27
C GLU A 378 37.42 -16.36 -6.78
N GLN A 379 37.80 -16.74 -5.57
CA GLN A 379 39.08 -16.40 -4.94
C GLN A 379 39.91 -17.66 -4.70
N SER A 380 41.24 -17.52 -4.64
CA SER A 380 42.06 -18.58 -4.06
C SER A 380 41.84 -18.63 -2.54
N SER A 381 41.74 -19.84 -1.97
CA SER A 381 41.74 -20.01 -0.52
C SER A 381 43.04 -19.50 0.15
N THR A 382 44.13 -19.39 -0.62
CA THR A 382 45.41 -18.82 -0.17
C THR A 382 45.53 -17.31 -0.36
N SER A 383 44.52 -16.64 -0.93
CA SER A 383 44.52 -15.17 -1.02
C SER A 383 44.40 -14.53 0.37
N PRO A 384 44.90 -13.29 0.56
CA PRO A 384 44.56 -12.49 1.73
C PRO A 384 43.05 -12.37 1.90
N ALA A 385 42.56 -12.56 3.12
CA ALA A 385 41.19 -12.30 3.49
C ALA A 385 40.94 -10.79 3.56
N LEU A 386 39.77 -10.35 3.12
CA LEU A 386 39.34 -8.95 3.13
C LEU A 386 38.19 -8.73 4.12
N ASP A 387 38.17 -7.60 4.81
CA ASP A 387 37.03 -7.18 5.61
C ASP A 387 35.94 -6.48 4.77
N TYR A 388 34.81 -6.14 5.40
CA TYR A 388 33.70 -5.42 4.75
C TYR A 388 34.07 -4.02 4.22
N GLU A 389 35.26 -3.48 4.55
CA GLU A 389 35.79 -2.23 4.00
C GLU A 389 36.74 -2.48 2.81
N GLY A 390 36.88 -3.74 2.38
CA GLY A 390 37.76 -4.18 1.29
C GLY A 390 39.24 -4.24 1.69
N LYS A 391 39.56 -4.23 2.99
CA LYS A 391 40.94 -4.16 3.50
C LYS A 391 41.46 -5.53 3.92
N GLU A 392 42.75 -5.78 3.68
CA GLU A 392 43.40 -7.00 4.14
C GLU A 392 43.29 -7.17 5.66
N MET A 393 42.74 -8.30 6.07
CA MET A 393 42.66 -8.72 7.47
C MET A 393 44.06 -9.14 7.96
N LYS A 394 44.44 -8.69 9.15
CA LYS A 394 45.78 -8.94 9.71
C LYS A 394 45.71 -9.44 11.15
N LYS A 395 46.66 -10.32 11.47
CA LYS A 395 46.90 -10.87 12.80
C LYS A 395 48.39 -10.78 13.09
N ASP A 396 48.76 -10.08 14.16
CA ASP A 396 50.15 -9.83 14.54
C ASP A 396 51.00 -9.31 13.35
N ASP A 397 50.47 -8.27 12.67
CA ASP A 397 50.96 -7.66 11.42
C ASP A 397 51.06 -8.55 10.17
N ASN A 398 50.79 -9.86 10.28
CA ASN A 398 50.79 -10.79 9.16
C ASN A 398 49.40 -10.84 8.49
N PRO A 399 49.30 -10.93 7.14
CA PRO A 399 48.02 -11.15 6.46
C PRO A 399 47.38 -12.47 6.86
N VAL A 400 46.09 -12.45 7.16
CA VAL A 400 45.26 -13.65 7.34
C VAL A 400 44.80 -14.10 5.97
N THR A 401 44.94 -15.38 5.65
CA THR A 401 44.44 -15.96 4.38
C THR A 401 42.99 -16.43 4.50
N ILE A 402 42.28 -16.54 3.37
CA ILE A 402 40.87 -17.00 3.38
C ILE A 402 40.71 -18.40 4.01
N GLN A 403 41.69 -19.29 3.79
CA GLN A 403 41.73 -20.61 4.43
C GLN A 403 41.84 -20.56 5.97
N GLU A 404 42.30 -19.46 6.57
CA GLU A 404 42.38 -19.29 8.03
C GLU A 404 41.09 -18.76 8.65
N LEU A 405 40.06 -18.49 7.85
CA LEU A 405 38.77 -18.00 8.35
C LEU A 405 37.92 -19.15 8.90
N ASP A 406 37.55 -19.08 10.18
CA ASP A 406 36.61 -20.01 10.84
C ASP A 406 35.31 -20.24 10.02
N ALA A 407 34.81 -19.19 9.37
CA ALA A 407 33.59 -19.24 8.57
C ALA A 407 33.74 -20.07 7.28
N TYR A 408 34.96 -20.13 6.71
CA TYR A 408 35.29 -20.94 5.54
C TYR A 408 35.62 -22.39 5.95
N GLN A 409 36.36 -22.58 7.04
CA GLN A 409 36.61 -23.91 7.61
C GLN A 409 35.32 -24.66 7.92
N LYS A 410 34.36 -24.02 8.62
CA LYS A 410 33.01 -24.57 8.87
C LYS A 410 32.22 -24.87 7.60
N ALA A 411 32.50 -24.19 6.49
CA ALA A 411 31.85 -24.46 5.21
C ALA A 411 32.45 -25.69 4.51
N ILE A 412 33.79 -25.85 4.52
CA ILE A 412 34.47 -27.06 4.03
C ILE A 412 34.07 -28.30 4.85
N GLU A 413 33.96 -28.18 6.17
CA GLU A 413 33.51 -29.27 7.06
C GLU A 413 32.12 -29.80 6.68
N LYS A 414 31.25 -28.94 6.13
CA LYS A 414 29.91 -29.29 5.66
C LYS A 414 29.91 -29.81 4.23
N GLU A 415 30.68 -29.18 3.34
CA GLU A 415 30.66 -29.39 1.89
C GLU A 415 32.12 -29.38 1.36
N PRO A 416 32.73 -30.56 1.06
CA PRO A 416 34.18 -30.67 0.79
C PRO A 416 34.71 -29.89 -0.42
N ASN A 417 33.84 -29.57 -1.39
CA ASN A 417 34.20 -28.86 -2.63
C ASN A 417 34.04 -27.33 -2.52
N VAL A 418 33.75 -26.81 -1.33
CA VAL A 418 33.52 -25.37 -1.11
C VAL A 418 34.73 -24.51 -1.50
N LYS A 419 34.44 -23.53 -2.35
CA LYS A 419 35.36 -22.46 -2.75
C LYS A 419 34.94 -21.12 -2.12
N PRO A 420 35.88 -20.17 -1.99
CA PRO A 420 35.56 -18.82 -1.57
C PRO A 420 35.25 -17.91 -2.75
N TRP A 421 34.20 -17.12 -2.60
CA TRP A 421 33.70 -16.17 -3.59
C TRP A 421 33.51 -14.83 -2.92
N TRP A 422 33.86 -13.76 -3.63
CA TRP A 422 33.92 -12.41 -3.09
C TRP A 422 33.12 -11.44 -3.97
N SER A 423 32.24 -10.65 -3.35
CA SER A 423 31.44 -9.65 -4.07
C SER A 423 32.18 -8.32 -4.31
N GLY A 424 33.23 -8.02 -3.54
CA GLY A 424 33.93 -6.74 -3.56
C GLY A 424 34.78 -6.44 -4.81
N VAL A 425 34.77 -7.31 -5.83
CA VAL A 425 35.34 -7.00 -7.16
C VAL A 425 34.36 -6.19 -8.01
N ASN A 426 33.08 -6.55 -7.96
CA ASN A 426 32.02 -5.97 -8.80
C ASN A 426 31.08 -5.04 -8.01
N THR A 427 31.07 -5.15 -6.69
CA THR A 427 30.13 -4.47 -5.78
C THR A 427 30.89 -3.73 -4.67
N ASN A 428 30.28 -2.75 -4.03
CA ASN A 428 30.75 -2.18 -2.76
C ASN A 428 30.24 -2.95 -1.53
N GLN A 429 29.68 -4.14 -1.72
CA GLN A 429 29.07 -4.96 -0.68
C GLN A 429 30.11 -5.69 0.18
N ASN A 430 31.27 -6.02 -0.39
CA ASN A 430 32.44 -6.58 0.31
C ASN A 430 32.10 -7.76 1.25
N GLY A 431 31.49 -8.80 0.68
CA GLY A 431 31.08 -9.98 1.42
C GLY A 431 31.56 -11.29 0.82
N TYR A 432 31.73 -12.29 1.68
CA TYR A 432 32.10 -13.65 1.29
C TYR A 432 30.90 -14.58 1.14
N TYR A 433 30.97 -15.40 0.10
CA TYR A 433 30.19 -16.62 -0.07
C TYR A 433 31.12 -17.84 -0.10
N PHE A 434 30.68 -18.93 0.52
CA PHE A 434 31.41 -20.19 0.58
C PHE A 434 30.51 -21.28 -0.03
N SER A 435 30.88 -21.77 -1.21
CA SER A 435 30.09 -22.71 -2.04
C SER A 435 30.93 -23.30 -3.17
N GLU A 436 30.52 -24.43 -3.74
CA GLU A 436 31.26 -25.11 -4.81
C GLU A 436 31.34 -24.31 -6.13
N ASP A 437 30.23 -23.70 -6.54
CA ASP A 437 30.02 -23.05 -7.84
C ASP A 437 29.85 -21.52 -7.75
N GLY A 438 30.05 -20.95 -6.57
CA GLY A 438 29.75 -19.54 -6.27
C GLY A 438 28.28 -19.29 -5.97
N ARG A 439 27.48 -20.36 -5.95
CA ARG A 439 26.03 -20.33 -6.14
C ARG A 439 25.74 -19.54 -7.39
N ASN A 440 25.92 -20.15 -8.56
CA ASN A 440 25.45 -19.56 -9.79
C ASN A 440 23.92 -19.58 -9.78
N TYR A 441 23.34 -18.58 -9.12
CA TYR A 441 21.93 -18.51 -8.74
C TYR A 441 20.99 -18.59 -9.95
N CYS A 442 21.39 -17.95 -11.05
CA CYS A 442 20.60 -17.78 -12.26
C CYS A 442 20.90 -18.87 -13.29
N GLN A 443 20.61 -20.12 -12.93
CA GLN A 443 20.65 -21.26 -13.83
C GLN A 443 19.28 -21.50 -14.46
N SER A 444 19.27 -21.88 -15.74
CA SER A 444 18.08 -22.31 -16.49
C SER A 444 16.93 -21.28 -16.42
N ASP A 445 15.88 -21.61 -15.69
CA ASP A 445 14.58 -20.98 -15.58
C ASP A 445 14.30 -20.47 -14.15
N HIS A 446 15.35 -20.38 -13.31
CA HIS A 446 15.24 -19.75 -11.99
C HIS A 446 14.81 -18.28 -12.12
N LEU A 447 13.77 -17.89 -11.37
CA LEU A 447 13.24 -16.53 -11.34
C LEU A 447 14.04 -15.64 -10.41
N GLY A 448 14.33 -16.11 -9.20
CA GLY A 448 15.13 -15.38 -8.22
C GLY A 448 15.67 -16.29 -7.14
N THR A 449 16.41 -15.71 -6.21
CA THR A 449 16.79 -16.32 -4.93
C THR A 449 17.36 -15.27 -4.00
N THR A 450 17.22 -15.49 -2.69
CA THR A 450 17.79 -14.65 -1.65
C THR A 450 18.89 -15.39 -0.92
N ALA A 451 20.01 -14.72 -0.71
CA ALA A 451 21.17 -15.31 -0.08
C ALA A 451 21.77 -14.42 1.01
N SER A 452 21.98 -15.00 2.19
CA SER A 452 22.70 -14.37 3.29
C SER A 452 24.18 -14.19 2.96
N ILE A 453 24.70 -12.99 3.23
CA ILE A 453 26.12 -12.67 3.06
C ILE A 453 26.84 -12.56 4.38
N LYS A 454 28.02 -13.16 4.41
CA LYS A 454 28.95 -13.08 5.54
C LYS A 454 29.88 -11.90 5.36
N LEU A 455 29.49 -10.78 5.96
CA LEU A 455 30.37 -9.63 6.18
C LEU A 455 31.34 -9.94 7.33
N LEU A 456 32.64 -9.78 7.08
CA LEU A 456 33.69 -10.03 8.08
C LEU A 456 34.33 -8.72 8.52
N LYS A 457 34.66 -8.60 9.81
CA LYS A 457 35.42 -7.48 10.40
C LYS A 457 36.62 -8.04 11.15
N THR A 458 37.76 -7.34 11.09
CA THR A 458 38.89 -7.65 11.97
C THR A 458 38.67 -7.04 13.35
N GLU A 459 38.59 -7.86 14.40
CA GLU A 459 38.63 -7.42 15.80
C GLU A 459 39.66 -8.26 16.56
N GLY A 460 40.63 -7.60 17.22
CA GLY A 460 41.67 -8.30 18.00
C GLY A 460 42.53 -9.30 17.20
N GLY A 461 42.64 -9.13 15.87
CA GLY A 461 43.33 -10.09 14.99
C GLY A 461 42.52 -11.35 14.66
N GLN A 462 41.21 -11.35 14.93
CA GLN A 462 40.27 -12.41 14.54
C GLN A 462 39.19 -11.87 13.59
N ALA A 463 38.65 -12.76 12.74
CA ALA A 463 37.54 -12.46 11.87
C ALA A 463 36.20 -12.62 12.61
N VAL A 464 35.55 -11.50 12.92
CA VAL A 464 34.22 -11.46 13.54
C VAL A 464 33.17 -11.24 12.44
N THR A 465 32.12 -12.07 12.43
CA THR A 465 31.00 -11.94 11.50
C THR A 465 30.10 -10.79 11.95
N LYS A 466 29.83 -9.82 11.08
CA LYS A 466 28.79 -8.79 11.28
C LYS A 466 27.39 -9.40 11.07
N PRO A 467 26.30 -8.71 11.47
CA PRO A 467 24.95 -9.13 11.13
C PRO A 467 24.83 -9.42 9.63
N GLU A 468 24.23 -10.55 9.29
CA GLU A 468 24.04 -10.91 7.88
C GLU A 468 23.14 -9.87 7.18
N ILE A 469 23.50 -9.61 5.93
CA ILE A 469 22.72 -8.83 4.97
C ILE A 469 22.08 -9.80 3.98
N ALA A 470 20.87 -9.50 3.54
CA ALA A 470 20.17 -10.25 2.50
C ALA A 470 20.53 -9.66 1.13
N SER A 471 21.09 -10.48 0.25
CA SER A 471 21.08 -10.19 -1.19
C SER A 471 19.87 -10.88 -1.81
N VAL A 472 18.92 -10.09 -2.30
CA VAL A 472 17.91 -10.53 -3.26
C VAL A 472 18.57 -10.54 -4.64
N ILE A 473 18.54 -11.67 -5.33
CA ILE A 473 19.00 -11.82 -6.71
C ILE A 473 17.81 -12.17 -7.59
N LEU A 474 17.34 -11.20 -8.37
CA LEU A 474 16.39 -11.44 -9.45
C LEU A 474 17.17 -11.90 -10.67
N CYS A 475 16.78 -13.01 -11.28
CA CYS A 475 17.50 -13.58 -12.40
C CYS A 475 16.96 -13.06 -13.74
N PRO A 476 17.77 -13.04 -14.82
CA PRO A 476 17.33 -12.57 -16.13
C PRO A 476 16.02 -13.20 -16.61
N TYR A 477 15.80 -14.49 -16.27
CA TYR A 477 14.57 -15.20 -16.61
C TYR A 477 13.31 -14.64 -15.93
N ALA A 478 13.38 -14.05 -14.73
CA ALA A 478 12.21 -13.39 -14.12
C ALA A 478 11.71 -12.20 -14.94
N PHE A 479 12.60 -11.50 -15.62
CA PHE A 479 12.22 -10.39 -16.51
C PHE A 479 11.82 -10.88 -17.91
N ASP A 480 12.58 -11.82 -18.48
CA ASP A 480 12.52 -12.14 -19.92
C ASP A 480 11.66 -13.38 -20.25
N ASN A 481 11.15 -14.11 -19.27
CA ASN A 481 10.24 -15.23 -19.54
C ASN A 481 8.91 -14.77 -20.16
N THR A 482 8.28 -15.66 -20.91
CA THR A 482 6.97 -15.46 -21.54
C THR A 482 5.83 -16.21 -20.86
N ARG A 483 6.11 -16.92 -19.76
CA ARG A 483 5.12 -17.68 -18.97
C ARG A 483 4.30 -16.73 -18.12
N ASN A 484 4.98 -16.02 -17.22
CA ASN A 484 4.39 -15.09 -16.28
C ASN A 484 3.91 -13.82 -17.01
N PRO A 485 2.69 -13.32 -16.71
CA PRO A 485 2.27 -11.98 -17.11
C PRO A 485 3.23 -10.88 -16.64
N ASP A 486 3.35 -9.80 -17.40
CA ASP A 486 4.23 -8.69 -17.03
C ASP A 486 3.71 -7.89 -15.81
N ASN A 487 2.39 -7.87 -15.61
CA ASN A 487 1.68 -7.10 -14.57
C ASN A 487 0.34 -7.79 -14.20
N TYR A 488 -0.33 -7.28 -13.16
CA TYR A 488 -1.63 -7.82 -12.69
C TYR A 488 -2.78 -7.66 -13.71
N ARG A 489 -2.80 -6.61 -14.53
CA ARG A 489 -3.80 -6.44 -15.60
C ARG A 489 -3.69 -7.55 -16.64
N ASP A 490 -2.47 -7.83 -17.09
CA ASP A 490 -2.19 -8.88 -18.09
C ASP A 490 -2.41 -10.29 -17.52
N ALA A 491 -2.29 -10.45 -16.19
CA ALA A 491 -2.69 -11.65 -15.47
C ALA A 491 -4.23 -11.82 -15.48
N ASN A 492 -4.98 -10.77 -15.15
CA ASN A 492 -6.44 -10.78 -15.19
C ASN A 492 -6.99 -11.07 -16.59
N ALA A 493 -6.36 -10.53 -17.64
CA ALA A 493 -6.73 -10.83 -19.03
C ALA A 493 -6.57 -12.32 -19.41
N LYS A 494 -5.75 -13.08 -18.66
CA LYS A 494 -5.59 -14.54 -18.83
C LYS A 494 -6.55 -15.36 -17.94
N LEU A 495 -7.20 -14.77 -16.94
CA LEU A 495 -8.11 -15.46 -16.02
C LEU A 495 -9.36 -15.97 -16.76
N LYS A 496 -9.53 -17.29 -16.76
CA LYS A 496 -10.67 -18.02 -17.32
C LYS A 496 -10.70 -19.44 -16.75
N LYS A 497 -11.82 -20.13 -16.97
CA LYS A 497 -12.03 -21.52 -16.60
C LYS A 497 -10.83 -22.42 -16.96
N ASP A 498 -10.47 -23.31 -16.04
CA ASP A 498 -9.36 -24.28 -16.16
C ASP A 498 -7.93 -23.71 -16.27
N VAL A 499 -7.73 -22.39 -16.19
CA VAL A 499 -6.38 -21.83 -15.94
C VAL A 499 -6.00 -22.08 -14.47
N ARG A 500 -4.70 -22.24 -14.20
CA ARG A 500 -4.15 -22.43 -12.85
C ARG A 500 -3.58 -21.12 -12.35
N LEU A 501 -3.68 -20.85 -11.05
CA LEU A 501 -3.20 -19.60 -10.45
C LEU A 501 -1.70 -19.36 -10.69
N GLU A 502 -0.87 -20.41 -10.75
CA GLU A 502 0.56 -20.32 -11.07
C GLU A 502 0.88 -19.83 -12.49
N ASP A 503 -0.06 -19.91 -13.43
CA ASP A 503 0.12 -19.42 -14.81
C ASP A 503 -0.34 -17.96 -14.97
N VAL A 504 -0.83 -17.35 -13.89
CA VAL A 504 -1.30 -15.95 -13.79
C VAL A 504 -0.71 -15.23 -12.56
N LEU A 505 0.49 -15.64 -12.13
CA LEU A 505 1.33 -14.87 -11.21
C LEU A 505 2.15 -13.84 -12.00
N PRO A 506 1.95 -12.52 -11.82
CA PRO A 506 2.77 -11.50 -12.46
C PRO A 506 4.25 -11.63 -12.08
N LYS A 507 5.16 -11.19 -12.96
CA LYS A 507 6.62 -11.28 -12.70
C LYS A 507 7.05 -10.61 -11.40
N SER A 508 6.39 -9.51 -11.01
CA SER A 508 6.56 -8.80 -9.74
C SER A 508 6.41 -9.67 -8.50
N THR A 509 5.65 -10.77 -8.56
CA THR A 509 5.52 -11.73 -7.45
C THR A 509 6.84 -12.40 -7.07
N THR A 510 7.83 -12.42 -7.97
CA THR A 510 9.21 -12.84 -7.66
C THR A 510 9.83 -11.94 -6.59
N LEU A 511 9.63 -10.62 -6.67
CA LEU A 511 10.13 -9.69 -5.66
C LEU A 511 9.46 -9.93 -4.30
N VAL A 512 8.15 -10.20 -4.29
CA VAL A 512 7.41 -10.58 -3.06
C VAL A 512 7.97 -11.86 -2.45
N HIS A 513 8.17 -12.91 -3.26
CA HIS A 513 8.76 -14.19 -2.85
C HIS A 513 10.12 -13.97 -2.17
N GLU A 514 11.03 -13.26 -2.82
CA GLU A 514 12.36 -13.00 -2.28
C GLU A 514 12.36 -12.08 -1.06
N ALA A 515 11.42 -11.13 -0.99
CA ALA A 515 11.26 -10.29 0.19
C ALA A 515 10.82 -11.10 1.43
N PHE A 516 10.08 -12.22 1.27
CA PHE A 516 9.84 -13.14 2.40
C PHE A 516 11.14 -13.75 2.92
N HIS A 517 12.00 -14.27 2.04
CA HIS A 517 13.31 -14.79 2.45
C HIS A 517 14.19 -13.72 3.09
N ALA A 518 14.19 -12.50 2.54
CA ALA A 518 15.00 -11.39 3.04
C ALA A 518 14.57 -10.94 4.45
N VAL A 519 13.27 -10.88 4.73
CA VAL A 519 12.72 -10.47 6.03
C VAL A 519 12.79 -11.60 7.07
N HIS A 520 12.44 -12.83 6.67
CA HIS A 520 12.21 -13.92 7.62
C HIS A 520 13.37 -14.91 7.75
N GLY A 521 14.25 -14.99 6.75
CA GLY A 521 15.41 -15.89 6.75
C GLY A 521 15.04 -17.35 6.99
N ASP A 522 15.78 -18.00 7.89
CA ASP A 522 15.66 -19.43 8.24
C ASP A 522 14.33 -19.85 8.88
N LYS A 523 13.42 -18.90 9.16
CA LYS A 523 12.05 -19.20 9.62
C LYS A 523 11.18 -19.75 8.48
N PHE A 524 11.52 -19.45 7.23
CA PHE A 524 10.83 -19.91 6.04
C PHE A 524 11.60 -21.06 5.37
N LEU A 525 10.89 -21.87 4.58
CA LEU A 525 11.47 -22.98 3.86
C LEU A 525 12.26 -22.47 2.66
N ALA A 526 13.48 -22.97 2.48
CA ALA A 526 14.35 -22.64 1.35
C ALA A 526 14.95 -23.91 0.73
N GLY A 527 15.38 -23.84 -0.53
CA GLY A 527 16.10 -24.92 -1.19
C GLY A 527 15.24 -26.17 -1.42
N SER A 528 15.70 -27.35 -0.98
CA SER A 528 14.99 -28.62 -1.25
C SER A 528 13.64 -28.75 -0.54
N ASP A 529 13.43 -28.01 0.55
CA ASP A 529 12.23 -28.11 1.38
C ASP A 529 11.11 -27.17 0.90
N GLU A 530 11.50 -26.09 0.23
CA GLU A 530 10.63 -25.13 -0.45
C GLU A 530 9.92 -25.74 -1.66
N LYS A 531 8.70 -25.30 -1.96
CA LYS A 531 7.88 -25.82 -3.06
C LYS A 531 7.30 -24.66 -3.86
N TYR A 532 7.31 -24.80 -5.19
CA TYR A 532 6.89 -23.76 -6.13
C TYR A 532 5.61 -24.14 -6.88
N GLY A 533 5.38 -25.43 -7.17
CA GLY A 533 4.15 -25.86 -7.84
C GLY A 533 2.94 -25.72 -6.92
N ILE A 534 1.81 -25.18 -7.39
CA ILE A 534 0.65 -24.93 -6.51
C ILE A 534 0.12 -26.22 -5.88
N ILE A 535 0.19 -27.35 -6.59
CA ILE A 535 -0.24 -28.66 -6.08
C ILE A 535 0.64 -29.11 -4.91
N GLU A 536 1.95 -28.87 -4.99
CA GLU A 536 2.90 -29.18 -3.93
C GLU A 536 2.63 -28.30 -2.71
N CYS A 537 2.53 -26.99 -2.93
CA CYS A 537 2.18 -25.98 -1.92
C CYS A 537 0.88 -26.33 -1.17
N LEU A 538 -0.13 -26.84 -1.87
CA LEU A 538 -1.44 -27.21 -1.31
C LEU A 538 -1.46 -28.60 -0.64
N THR A 539 -0.42 -29.41 -0.78
CA THR A 539 -0.33 -30.78 -0.21
C THR A 539 0.74 -30.93 0.87
N MET A 540 1.51 -29.88 1.16
CA MET A 540 2.41 -29.78 2.31
C MET A 540 1.67 -29.89 3.66
N SER A 541 2.44 -30.15 4.73
CA SER A 541 1.92 -30.08 6.11
C SER A 541 1.49 -28.65 6.45
N ALA A 542 0.54 -28.49 7.38
CA ALA A 542 0.06 -27.18 7.83
C ALA A 542 1.19 -26.25 8.33
N GLU A 543 2.20 -26.79 9.01
CA GLU A 543 3.38 -26.03 9.45
C GLU A 543 4.20 -25.53 8.25
N ASN A 544 4.44 -26.40 7.26
CA ASN A 544 5.23 -26.07 6.07
C ASN A 544 4.50 -25.06 5.19
N GLN A 545 3.17 -25.20 5.03
CA GLN A 545 2.32 -24.21 4.35
C GLN A 545 2.43 -22.81 4.95
N GLN A 546 2.58 -22.71 6.28
CA GLN A 546 2.76 -21.43 6.99
C GLN A 546 4.21 -20.91 7.00
N LYS A 547 5.14 -21.60 6.33
CA LYS A 547 6.57 -21.28 6.19
C LYS A 547 7.07 -21.28 4.74
N ASN A 548 6.27 -21.68 3.77
CA ASN A 548 6.66 -21.70 2.35
C ASN A 548 6.31 -20.33 1.73
N PRO A 549 7.28 -19.55 1.22
CA PRO A 549 7.02 -18.23 0.64
C PRO A 549 5.97 -18.28 -0.47
N GLU A 550 6.01 -19.31 -1.31
CA GLU A 550 5.07 -19.45 -2.44
C GLU A 550 3.61 -19.60 -2.00
N ASN A 551 3.34 -20.17 -0.81
CA ASN A 551 1.98 -20.20 -0.27
C ASN A 551 1.45 -18.80 0.05
N TYR A 552 2.32 -17.87 0.46
CA TYR A 552 1.97 -16.47 0.61
C TYR A 552 1.83 -15.78 -0.75
N VAL A 553 2.73 -16.03 -1.70
CA VAL A 553 2.62 -15.49 -3.08
C VAL A 553 1.28 -15.86 -3.72
N PHE A 554 0.88 -17.13 -3.68
CA PHE A 554 -0.42 -17.55 -4.19
C PHE A 554 -1.59 -16.90 -3.45
N PHE A 555 -1.53 -16.81 -2.12
CA PHE A 555 -2.58 -16.13 -1.34
C PHE A 555 -2.68 -14.65 -1.72
N ILE A 556 -1.55 -13.95 -1.80
CA ILE A 556 -1.44 -12.52 -2.14
C ILE A 556 -2.00 -12.27 -3.55
N ALA A 557 -1.55 -13.02 -4.54
CA ALA A 557 -2.04 -12.88 -5.91
C ALA A 557 -3.54 -13.19 -6.02
N TYR A 558 -4.04 -14.23 -5.34
CA TYR A 558 -5.47 -14.55 -5.34
C TYR A 558 -6.31 -13.47 -4.65
N MET A 559 -5.86 -12.91 -3.53
CA MET A 559 -6.53 -11.78 -2.88
C MET A 559 -6.50 -10.52 -3.75
N ASN A 560 -5.40 -10.26 -4.46
CA ASN A 560 -5.30 -9.10 -5.35
C ASN A 560 -6.22 -9.23 -6.57
N HIS A 561 -6.18 -10.38 -7.27
CA HIS A 561 -7.09 -10.68 -8.40
C HIS A 561 -8.57 -10.55 -8.02
N ARG A 562 -8.93 -10.74 -6.74
CA ARG A 562 -10.32 -10.70 -6.25
C ARG A 562 -10.73 -9.36 -5.63
N TYR A 563 -9.83 -8.68 -4.93
CA TYR A 563 -10.14 -7.52 -4.08
C TYR A 563 -9.25 -6.30 -4.33
N GLY A 564 -8.25 -6.40 -5.21
CA GLY A 564 -7.44 -5.28 -5.67
C GLY A 564 -8.33 -4.20 -6.28
N LYS A 565 -8.46 -3.06 -5.59
CA LYS A 565 -9.31 -1.98 -6.06
C LYS A 565 -8.61 -1.24 -7.19
N VAL A 566 -9.26 -1.17 -8.33
CA VAL A 566 -8.85 -0.23 -9.38
C VAL A 566 -8.84 1.18 -8.80
N ASP A 567 -7.86 1.98 -9.20
CA ASP A 567 -7.87 3.42 -8.99
C ASP A 567 -9.13 4.06 -9.60
N ALA A 568 -9.58 5.17 -9.01
CA ALA A 568 -10.86 5.82 -9.29
C ALA A 568 -10.94 6.53 -10.68
N GLY A 569 -10.83 5.75 -11.76
CA GLY A 569 -11.00 6.18 -13.14
C GLY A 569 -10.50 5.19 -14.21
N GLU A 570 -10.03 4.00 -13.83
CA GLU A 570 -9.86 2.86 -14.75
C GLU A 570 -11.05 1.87 -14.66
N GLU A 571 -12.27 2.36 -14.38
CA GLU A 571 -13.47 1.52 -14.16
C GLU A 571 -13.81 0.52 -15.28
N ASN A 572 -13.23 0.71 -16.48
CA ASN A 572 -13.41 -0.16 -17.64
C ASN A 572 -12.32 -1.25 -17.80
N GLU A 573 -11.23 -1.23 -17.01
CA GLU A 573 -10.14 -2.22 -17.07
C GLU A 573 -9.88 -2.85 -15.68
N PRO A 574 -10.48 -4.01 -15.36
CA PRO A 574 -10.47 -4.55 -14.01
C PRO A 574 -9.08 -5.08 -13.56
N TRP A 575 -8.47 -4.36 -12.61
CA TRP A 575 -7.37 -4.86 -11.75
C TRP A 575 -7.82 -5.94 -10.75
N ALA A 576 -9.13 -6.07 -10.51
CA ALA A 576 -9.72 -7.25 -9.89
C ALA A 576 -11.01 -7.68 -10.59
N ILE A 577 -11.20 -8.99 -10.70
CA ILE A 577 -12.41 -9.59 -11.28
C ILE A 577 -13.49 -9.64 -10.19
N ASN A 578 -14.34 -8.62 -10.14
CA ASN A 578 -15.51 -8.52 -9.25
C ASN A 578 -16.64 -9.52 -9.57
N LYS A 579 -16.49 -10.39 -10.56
CA LYS A 579 -17.45 -11.48 -10.83
C LYS A 579 -17.37 -12.58 -9.76
N LEU A 580 -18.39 -13.41 -9.68
CA LEU A 580 -18.33 -14.64 -8.88
C LEU A 580 -17.44 -15.67 -9.60
N TRP A 581 -16.21 -15.80 -9.13
CA TRP A 581 -15.33 -16.91 -9.46
C TRP A 581 -14.86 -17.57 -8.17
N GLU A 582 -14.94 -18.89 -8.09
CA GLU A 582 -14.52 -19.67 -6.92
C GLU A 582 -13.18 -20.37 -7.16
N MET A 583 -12.44 -20.59 -6.07
CA MET A 583 -11.36 -21.58 -6.10
C MET A 583 -11.97 -22.98 -6.15
N GLY A 584 -12.09 -23.52 -7.36
CA GLY A 584 -12.43 -24.92 -7.56
C GLY A 584 -11.30 -25.79 -7.06
N VAL A 585 -11.46 -26.43 -5.90
CA VAL A 585 -10.55 -27.48 -5.42
C VAL A 585 -11.04 -28.82 -5.97
N GLY A 586 -10.62 -29.14 -7.19
CA GLY A 586 -11.08 -30.32 -7.92
C GLY A 586 -10.52 -31.62 -7.34
N SER A 587 -11.34 -32.38 -6.61
CA SER A 587 -11.01 -33.78 -6.29
C SER A 587 -11.44 -34.71 -7.43
N LYS A 588 -10.49 -35.39 -8.09
CA LYS A 588 -10.82 -36.62 -8.82
C LYS A 588 -11.05 -37.77 -7.82
N LYS A 589 -12.28 -37.79 -7.30
CA LYS A 589 -12.91 -38.70 -6.32
C LYS A 589 -12.86 -38.28 -4.85
N ASP A 590 -14.07 -38.08 -4.34
CA ASP A 590 -14.54 -38.32 -2.97
C ASP A 590 -13.84 -37.62 -1.79
N ARG A 591 -14.59 -36.66 -1.22
CA ARG A 591 -14.58 -36.18 0.18
C ARG A 591 -13.33 -36.53 1.01
N PHE A 592 -12.45 -35.54 1.16
CA PHE A 592 -11.30 -35.55 2.08
C PHE A 592 -10.23 -36.62 1.78
N GLY A 593 -9.66 -36.64 0.57
CA GLY A 593 -8.48 -37.46 0.29
C GLY A 593 -7.77 -37.19 -1.03
N ALA A 594 -6.61 -36.51 -0.96
CA ALA A 594 -5.56 -36.39 -2.00
C ALA A 594 -5.92 -35.67 -3.33
N ALA A 595 -4.89 -35.03 -3.91
CA ALA A 595 -4.92 -34.19 -5.12
C ALA A 595 -5.89 -32.99 -5.06
N ARG A 596 -5.35 -31.81 -4.75
CA ARG A 596 -6.04 -30.51 -4.79
C ARG A 596 -5.62 -29.75 -6.05
N GLU A 597 -6.36 -29.89 -7.13
CA GLU A 597 -6.19 -29.03 -8.29
C GLU A 597 -6.95 -27.72 -8.04
N VAL A 598 -6.28 -26.56 -8.12
CA VAL A 598 -6.94 -25.24 -8.08
C VAL A 598 -7.09 -24.74 -9.50
N THR A 599 -8.32 -24.78 -9.99
CA THR A 599 -8.75 -24.17 -11.25
C THR A 599 -9.78 -23.09 -10.98
N PHE A 600 -9.84 -22.10 -11.87
CA PHE A 600 -10.93 -21.14 -11.86
C PHE A 600 -12.23 -21.81 -12.33
N ILE A 601 -13.31 -21.65 -11.57
CA ILE A 601 -14.67 -21.97 -11.99
C ILE A 601 -15.39 -20.65 -12.31
N ASN A 602 -16.12 -20.62 -13.42
CA ASN A 602 -16.95 -19.50 -13.85
C ASN A 602 -18.41 -19.97 -13.90
N ASP A 603 -19.31 -19.29 -13.20
CA ASP A 603 -20.73 -19.69 -13.05
C ASP A 603 -21.63 -19.29 -14.24
N ASP A 604 -21.06 -18.67 -15.28
CA ASP A 604 -21.78 -18.21 -16.50
C ASP A 604 -21.99 -19.34 -17.56
N ASP A 605 -21.73 -20.63 -17.26
CA ASP A 605 -21.85 -21.82 -18.16
C ASP A 605 -22.82 -22.92 -17.63
#